data_AF-U2R6M4-F1
#
_entry.id   AF-U2R6M4-F1
#
_cell.length_a   1.000
_cell.length_b   1.000
_cell.length_c   1.000
_cell.angle_alpha   90.00
_cell.angle_beta   90.00
_cell.angle_gamma   90.00
#
_symmetry.space_group_name_H-M   'P 1'
#
loop_
_entity.id
_entity.type
_entity.pdbx_description
1 polymer ?
#
loop_
_entity_poly.entity_id
_entity_poly.type
_entity_poly.pdbx_seq_one_letter_code
_entity_poly.pdbx_strand_id
1 'polypeptide(L)' 'MLRGVSVSIAGSSRLQVSGPASVRPGESVRASLSGGDPARDTLLVVRWFPPDGREYLWQIAF' A
#
# COMPACT_ATOMS: atom_id res chain seq x y z
N MET A 1 -6.06 16.01 -4.80
CA MET A 1 -5.91 15.37 -3.47
C MET A 1 -6.36 13.93 -3.61
N LEU A 2 -5.48 12.95 -3.37
CA LEU A 2 -5.82 11.54 -3.46
C LEU A 2 -6.45 11.11 -2.13
N ARG A 3 -7.63 10.48 -2.20
CA ARG A 3 -8.33 9.99 -1.01
C ARG A 3 -8.13 8.49 -0.90
N GLY A 4 -8.08 7.98 0.34
CA GLY A 4 -8.14 6.55 0.62
C GLY A 4 -6.97 5.76 0.03
N VAL A 5 -5.73 6.16 0.31
CA VAL A 5 -4.60 5.29 -0.01
C VAL A 5 -4.71 4.04 0.84
N SER A 6 -4.92 2.89 0.19
CA SER A 6 -4.98 1.60 0.84
C SER A 6 -3.75 0.80 0.46
N VAL A 7 -3.10 0.25 1.47
CA VAL A 7 -1.98 -0.66 1.30
C VAL A 7 -2.42 -2.00 1.88
N SER A 8 -2.27 -3.05 1.09
CA SER A 8 -2.63 -4.41 1.45
C SER A 8 -1.55 -5.37 1.00
N ILE A 9 -1.52 -6.54 1.63
CA ILE A 9 -0.60 -7.61 1.25
C ILE A 9 -1.36 -8.89 0.98
N ALA A 10 -0.79 -9.72 0.11
CA ALA A 10 -1.15 -11.11 -0.05
C ALA A 10 0.08 -11.96 0.23
N GLY A 11 -0.06 -12.98 1.08
CA GLY A 11 1.04 -13.86 1.49
C GLY A 11 1.12 -14.05 3.00
N SER A 12 2.21 -14.65 3.46
CA SER A 12 2.44 -15.01 4.87
C SER A 12 2.97 -13.86 5.74
N SER A 13 3.35 -12.74 5.13
CA SER A 13 3.77 -11.53 5.84
C SER A 13 2.61 -10.84 6.55
N ARG A 14 2.95 -9.91 7.44
CA ARG A 14 2.05 -8.95 8.08
C ARG A 14 2.43 -7.54 7.66
N LEU A 15 1.41 -6.77 7.28
CA LEU A 15 1.55 -5.38 6.91
C LEU A 15 1.15 -4.49 8.08
N GLN A 16 2.02 -3.57 8.44
CA GLN A 16 1.70 -2.46 9.32
C GLN A 16 1.85 -1.15 8.55
N VAL A 17 0.76 -0.43 8.38
CA VAL A 17 0.75 0.87 7.71
C VAL A 17 0.68 1.96 8.77
N SER A 18 1.69 2.83 8.78
CA SER A 18 1.67 4.07 9.54
C SER A 18 1.57 5.21 8.54
N GLY A 19 0.34 5.66 8.28
CA GLY A 19 0.13 6.72 7.31
C GLY A 19 -1.25 7.35 7.37
N PRO A 20 -1.37 8.59 6.88
CA PRO A 20 -2.64 9.31 6.86
C PRO A 20 -3.63 8.64 5.89
N ALA A 21 -4.94 8.75 6.19
CA ALA A 21 -6.01 8.22 5.34
C ALA A 21 -6.11 8.89 3.95
N SER A 22 -5.42 10.00 3.74
CA SER A 22 -5.31 10.73 2.47
C SER A 22 -3.88 11.24 2.32
N VAL A 23 -3.37 11.17 1.09
CA VAL A 23 -1.99 11.56 0.75
C VAL A 23 -2.06 12.73 -0.22
N ARG A 24 -1.44 13.85 0.15
CA ARG A 24 -1.26 15.01 -0.73
C ARG A 24 -0.02 14.84 -1.61
N PRO A 25 0.08 15.57 -2.73
CA PRO A 25 1.32 15.64 -3.48
C PRO A 25 2.49 16.03 -2.57
N GLY A 26 3.56 15.22 -2.57
CA GLY A 26 4.73 15.42 -1.71
C GLY A 26 4.67 14.74 -0.33
N GLU A 27 3.51 14.23 0.08
CA GLU A 27 3.39 13.40 1.29
C GLU A 27 3.74 11.93 0.98
N SER A 28 4.16 11.19 2.00
CA SER A 28 4.53 9.78 1.90
C SER A 28 3.82 8.93 2.96
N VAL A 29 3.46 7.70 2.60
CA VAL A 29 2.96 6.68 3.55
C VAL A 29 4.09 5.72 3.89
N ARG A 30 4.27 5.42 5.17
CA ARG A 30 5.23 4.40 5.61
C ARG A 30 4.50 3.08 5.86
N ALA A 31 4.93 2.07 5.14
CA ALA A 31 4.48 0.69 5.33
C ALA A 31 5.68 -0.16 5.77
N SER A 32 5.47 -0.96 6.81
CA SER A 32 6.43 -1.94 7.30
C SER A 32 5.87 -3.34 7.11
N LEU A 33 6.69 -4.21 6.53
CA LEU A 33 6.42 -5.64 6.39
C LEU A 33 7.16 -6.39 7.49
N SER A 34 6.48 -7.32 8.14
CA SER A 34 7.06 -8.19 9.17
C SER A 34 6.52 -9.61 9.03
N GLY A 35 7.33 -10.63 9.28
CA GLY A 35 6.94 -12.04 9.05
C GLY A 35 8.11 -12.89 8.61
N GLY A 36 7.84 -14.10 8.10
CA GLY A 36 8.83 -14.90 7.39
C GLY A 36 9.38 -14.18 6.15
N ASP A 37 10.37 -14.77 5.48
CA ASP A 37 11.10 -14.18 4.33
C ASP A 37 10.14 -13.54 3.30
N PRO A 38 9.94 -12.20 3.31
CA PRO A 38 8.92 -11.54 2.51
C PRO A 38 9.21 -11.68 1.01
N ALA A 39 10.48 -11.87 0.65
CA ALA A 39 10.94 -12.04 -0.72
C ALA A 39 10.55 -13.39 -1.35
N ARG A 40 9.87 -14.26 -0.62
CA ARG A 40 9.44 -15.57 -1.12
C ARG A 40 7.96 -15.67 -1.43
N ASP A 41 7.14 -14.90 -0.73
CA ASP A 41 5.69 -15.07 -0.74
C ASP A 41 4.99 -13.81 -0.21
N THR A 42 5.32 -12.64 -0.74
CA THR A 42 4.60 -11.41 -0.40
C THR A 42 4.42 -10.50 -1.60
N LEU A 43 3.15 -10.23 -1.91
CA LEU A 43 2.76 -9.17 -2.83
C LEU A 43 2.28 -7.98 -2.02
N LEU A 44 2.83 -6.80 -2.28
CA LEU A 44 2.32 -5.53 -1.79
C LEU A 44 1.46 -4.88 -2.87
N VAL A 45 0.23 -4.52 -2.51
CA VAL A 45 -0.71 -3.83 -3.40
C VAL A 45 -1.03 -2.47 -2.81
N VAL A 46 -0.76 -1.42 -3.57
CA VAL A 46 -1.09 -0.03 -3.24
C VAL A 46 -2.21 0.44 -4.16
N ARG A 47 -3.31 0.87 -3.55
CA ARG A 47 -4.52 1.37 -4.23
C ARG A 47 -4.77 2.83 -3.87
N TRP A 48 -5.20 3.61 -4.86
CA TRP A 48 -5.42 5.04 -4.73
C TRP A 48 -6.70 5.39 -5.47
N PHE A 49 -7.57 6.18 -4.84
CA PHE A 49 -8.86 6.57 -5.41
C PHE A 49 -8.87 8.10 -5.61
N PRO A 50 -8.64 8.58 -6.84
CA PRO A 50 -8.87 9.97 -7.16
C PRO A 50 -10.38 10.28 -7.09
N PRO A 51 -10.76 11.57 -6.93
CA PRO A 51 -12.16 11.97 -6.84
C PRO A 51 -12.99 11.66 -8.09
N ASP A 52 -12.36 11.39 -9.24
CA ASP A 52 -13.02 11.07 -10.51
C ASP A 52 -13.50 9.61 -10.61
N GLY A 53 -13.32 8.82 -9.53
CA GLY A 53 -13.78 7.44 -9.46
C GLY A 53 -12.86 6.43 -10.15
N ARG A 54 -11.74 6.87 -10.73
CA ARG A 54 -10.71 5.95 -11.23
C ARG A 54 -10.04 5.21 -10.08
N GLU A 55 -9.36 4.14 -10.41
CA GLU A 55 -8.51 3.43 -9.48
C GLU A 55 -7.11 3.34 -10.07
N TYR A 56 -6.11 3.72 -9.27
CA TYR A 56 -4.73 3.40 -9.55
C TYR A 56 -4.32 2.20 -8.70
N LEU A 57 -3.63 1.26 -9.32
CA LEU A 57 -3.10 0.08 -8.66
C LEU A 57 -1.61 -0.04 -8.98
N TRP A 58 -0.81 -0.16 -7.93
CA TRP A 58 0.59 -0.49 -8.06
C TRP A 58 0.88 -1.75 -7.25
N GLN A 59 1.44 -2.75 -7.91
CA GLN A 59 1.83 -4.02 -7.31
C GLN A 59 3.36 -4.11 -7.24
N ILE A 60 3.85 -4.59 -6.11
CA ILE A 60 5.27 -4.86 -5.87
C ILE A 60 5.37 -6.30 -5.37
N ALA A 61 6.08 -7.13 -6.13
CA ALA A 61 6.48 -8.47 -5.70
C ALA A 61 7.90 -8.38 -5.14
N PHE A 62 8.14 -9.05 -4.01
CA PHE A 62 9.46 -9.21 -3.43
C PHE A 62 10.01 -10.59 -3.75
#